data_AF-A0A838VXI3-F1
#
_entry.id   AF-A0A838VXI3-F1
#
_cell.length_a   1.000
_cell.length_b   1.000
_cell.length_c   1.000
_cell.angle_alpha   90.00
_cell.angle_beta   90.00
_cell.angle_gamma   90.00
#
_symmetry.space_group_name_H-M   'P 1'
#
loop_
_entity.id
_entity.type
_entity.pdbx_description
1 polymer ?
#
loop_
_entity_poly.entity_id
_entity_poly.type
_entity_poly.pdbx_seq_one_letter_code
_entity_poly.pdbx_strand_id
1 'polypeptide(L)'
;MLTIRIVADEREKNSQVPNLLKIMGIFVDYRQLSVGDYIVSSESVIERKTIYDLINSVYDGRLFVQCSDLINHYSKPLIIIEGNIT
;
A
#
# COMPACT_ATOMS: atom_id res chain seq x y z
N MET A 1 20.01 10.85 13.83
CA MET A 1 19.51 10.45 12.49
C MET A 1 17.99 10.43 12.54
N LEU A 2 17.31 10.93 11.51
CA LEU A 2 15.86 10.78 11.39
C LEU A 2 15.56 9.30 11.05
N THR A 3 14.87 8.61 11.94
CA THR A 3 14.39 7.25 11.65
C THR A 3 13.15 7.36 10.79
N ILE A 4 13.22 6.86 9.55
CA ILE A 4 12.05 6.77 8.67
C ILE A 4 11.11 5.68 9.23
N ARG A 5 9.84 6.04 9.43
CA ARG A 5 8.80 5.13 9.90
C ARG A 5 7.72 4.97 8.84
N ILE A 6 7.31 3.73 8.60
CA ILE A 6 6.19 3.36 7.74
C ILE A 6 5.21 2.53 8.58
N VAL A 7 3.91 2.77 8.43
CA VAL A 7 2.87 1.88 8.98
C VAL A 7 2.38 1.00 7.85
N ALA A 8 2.52 -0.32 8.01
CA ALA A 8 2.03 -1.30 7.05
C ALA A 8 0.75 -1.97 7.55
N ASP A 9 -0.17 -2.27 6.64
CA ASP A 9 -1.32 -3.11 6.95
C ASP A 9 -0.86 -4.51 7.38
N GLU A 10 -1.56 -5.12 8.34
CA GLU A 10 -1.22 -6.46 8.83
C GLU A 10 -1.28 -7.52 7.72
N ARG A 11 -2.12 -7.33 6.69
CA ARG A 11 -2.27 -8.25 5.56
C ARG A 11 -1.02 -8.28 4.67
N GLU A 12 -0.21 -7.23 4.68
CA GLU A 12 1.05 -7.16 3.92
C GLU A 12 2.21 -7.92 4.53
N LYS A 13 2.05 -8.55 5.71
CA LYS A 13 3.11 -9.37 6.31
C LYS A 13 3.67 -10.45 5.37
N ASN A 14 2.85 -10.95 4.44
CA ASN A 14 3.21 -12.02 3.52
C ASN A 14 3.77 -11.53 2.16
N SER A 15 3.79 -10.22 1.88
CA SER A 15 4.26 -9.69 0.59
C SER A 15 5.78 -9.56 0.48
N GLN A 16 6.53 -9.90 1.53
CA GLN A 16 7.98 -9.70 1.68
C GLN A 16 8.43 -8.22 1.72
N VAL A 17 7.65 -7.28 1.20
CA VAL A 17 7.95 -5.84 1.18
C VAL A 17 8.25 -5.29 2.58
N PRO A 18 7.46 -5.57 3.64
CA PRO A 18 7.80 -5.08 4.98
C PRO A 18 9.16 -5.58 5.49
N ASN A 19 9.58 -6.78 5.08
CA ASN A 19 10.88 -7.33 5.47
C ASN A 19 12.02 -6.61 4.74
N LEU A 20 11.86 -6.35 3.44
CA LEU A 20 12.84 -5.58 2.66
C LEU A 20 13.03 -4.16 3.22
N LEU A 21 11.94 -3.48 3.59
CA LEU A 21 11.99 -2.16 4.23
C LEU A 21 12.78 -2.18 5.54
N LYS A 22 12.56 -3.21 6.39
CA LYS A 22 13.32 -3.38 7.64
C LYS A 22 14.81 -3.61 7.39
N ILE A 23 15.17 -4.41 6.39
CA ILE A 23 16.57 -4.65 6.00
C ILE A 23 17.24 -3.33 5.54
N MET A 24 16.48 -2.42 4.92
CA MET A 24 16.94 -1.08 4.55
C MET A 24 17.02 -0.11 5.74
N GLY A 25 16.76 -0.55 6.98
CA GLY A 25 16.83 0.26 8.18
C GLY A 25 15.58 1.11 8.46
N ILE A 26 14.47 0.85 7.75
CA ILE A 26 13.20 1.55 7.96
C ILE A 26 12.44 0.89 9.12
N PHE A 27 11.88 1.70 10.01
CA PHE A 27 11.03 1.22 11.08
C PHE A 27 9.62 0.95 10.55
N VAL A 28 9.21 -0.32 10.51
CA VAL A 28 7.88 -0.73 10.03
C VAL A 28 7.00 -1.12 11.22
N ASP A 29 5.95 -0.35 11.48
CA ASP A 29 4.89 -0.68 12.45
C ASP A 29 3.73 -1.36 11.72
N TYR A 30 3.11 -2.38 12.32
CA TYR A 30 1.96 -3.07 11.73
C TYR A 30 0.68 -2.65 12.42
N ARG A 31 -0.33 -2.30 11.63
CA ARG A 31 -1.68 -1.97 12.10
C ARG A 31 -2.70 -2.54 11.14
N GLN A 32 -3.94 -2.72 11.60
CA GLN A 32 -5.05 -2.91 10.67
C GLN A 32 -5.44 -1.53 10.15
N LEU A 33 -5.29 -1.33 8.85
CA LEU A 33 -5.63 -0.10 8.16
C LEU A 33 -7.02 -0.25 7.54
N SER A 34 -7.82 0.81 7.63
CA SER A 34 -9.11 0.87 6.95
C SER A 34 -8.97 1.22 5.46
N VAL A 35 -7.86 1.88 5.08
CA VAL A 35 -7.61 2.40 3.73
C VAL A 35 -6.11 2.26 3.41
N GLY A 36 -5.80 1.65 2.26
CA GLY A 36 -4.43 1.45 1.77
C GLY A 36 -3.62 0.41 2.53
N ASP A 37 -2.41 0.16 2.03
CA ASP A 37 -1.51 -0.89 2.54
C ASP A 37 -0.31 -0.33 3.28
N TYR A 38 0.18 0.86 2.91
CA TYR A 38 1.32 1.50 3.57
C TYR A 38 1.10 3.00 3.76
N ILE A 39 1.09 3.46 5.00
CA ILE A 39 1.12 4.89 5.32
C ILE A 39 2.59 5.32 5.44
N VAL A 40 3.03 6.17 4.51
CA VAL A 40 4.42 6.65 4.42
C VAL A 40 4.57 8.09 4.93
N SER A 41 3.46 8.82 5.09
CA SER A 41 3.40 10.11 5.76
C SER A 41 1.96 10.39 6.22
N SER A 42 1.72 11.52 6.91
CA SER A 42 0.36 11.96 7.25
C SER A 42 -0.50 12.30 6.03
N GLU A 43 0.12 12.53 4.87
CA GLU A 43 -0.55 12.93 3.63
C GLU A 43 -0.57 11.81 2.57
N SER A 44 0.29 10.81 2.72
CA SER A 44 0.56 9.82 1.68
C SER A 44 0.34 8.40 2.17
N VAL A 45 -0.51 7.71 1.42
CA VAL A 45 -0.78 6.28 1.54
C VAL A 45 -0.46 5.60 0.21
N ILE A 46 -0.01 4.36 0.28
CA ILE A 46 0.25 3.50 -0.86
C ILE A 46 -0.70 2.30 -0.78
N GLU A 47 -1.40 2.03 -1.86
CA GLU A 47 -2.04 0.75 -2.15
C GLU A 47 -1.10 -0.06 -3.07
N ARG A 48 -0.72 -1.26 -2.65
CA ARG A 48 0.06 -2.19 -3.46
C ARG A 48 -0.91 -3.14 -4.15
N LYS A 49 -0.73 -3.34 -5.46
CA LYS A 49 -1.63 -4.20 -6.23
C LYS A 49 -0.82 -5.00 -7.23
N THR A 50 -1.02 -6.32 -7.25
CA THR A 50 -0.43 -7.13 -8.33
C THR A 50 -1.15 -6.82 -9.65
N ILE A 51 -0.53 -7.11 -10.79
CA ILE A 51 -1.21 -6.97 -12.10
C ILE A 51 -2.49 -7.80 -12.15
N TYR A 52 -2.49 -9.02 -11.59
CA TYR A 52 -3.67 -9.87 -11.53
C TYR A 52 -4.79 -9.24 -10.69
N ASP A 53 -4.46 -8.72 -9.51
CA ASP A 53 -5.43 -8.03 -8.65
C ASP A 53 -5.96 -6.75 -9.29
N LEU A 54 -5.12 -6.02 -10.03
CA LEU A 54 -5.52 -4.84 -10.78
C LEU A 54 -6.56 -5.23 -11.85
N ILE A 55 -6.25 -6.20 -12.69
CA ILE A 55 -7.16 -6.65 -13.75
C ILE A 55 -8.51 -7.08 -13.15
N ASN A 56 -8.48 -7.93 -12.13
CA ASN A 56 -9.70 -8.43 -11.47
C ASN A 56 -10.49 -7.28 -10.82
N SER A 57 -9.83 -6.36 -10.12
CA SER A 57 -10.51 -5.25 -9.45
C SER A 57 -11.09 -4.22 -10.44
N VAL A 58 -10.53 -4.07 -11.63
CA VAL A 58 -11.13 -3.27 -12.71
C VAL A 58 -12.40 -3.96 -13.22
N TYR A 59 -12.34 -5.27 -13.53
CA TYR A 59 -13.50 -6.02 -14.01
C TYR A 59 -14.65 -6.02 -12.98
N ASP A 60 -14.33 -6.15 -11.70
CA ASP A 60 -15.32 -6.15 -10.61
C ASP A 60 -15.77 -4.73 -10.20
N GLY A 61 -15.20 -3.68 -10.79
CA GLY A 61 -15.43 -2.28 -10.41
C GLY A 61 -14.87 -1.87 -9.03
N ARG A 62 -14.31 -2.81 -8.26
CA ARG A 62 -13.75 -2.58 -6.91
C ARG A 62 -12.62 -1.56 -6.92
N LEU A 63 -11.82 -1.48 -7.98
CA LEU A 63 -10.72 -0.52 -8.08
C LEU A 63 -11.21 0.93 -7.87
N PHE A 64 -12.35 1.28 -8.47
CA PHE A 64 -12.85 2.65 -8.41
C PHE A 64 -13.32 3.05 -7.01
N VAL A 65 -13.89 2.10 -6.25
CA VAL A 65 -14.25 2.30 -4.85
C VAL A 65 -12.99 2.50 -4.01
N GLN A 66 -11.99 1.65 -4.19
CA GLN A 66 -10.70 1.79 -3.50
C GLN A 66 -10.02 3.14 -3.80
N CYS A 67 -9.99 3.56 -5.07
CA CYS A 67 -9.46 4.87 -5.46
C CYS A 67 -10.23 6.03 -4.79
N SER A 68 -11.56 5.95 -4.75
CA SER A 68 -12.40 6.93 -4.07
C SER A 68 -12.07 7.00 -2.57
N ASP A 69 -11.94 5.86 -1.91
CA ASP A 69 -11.58 5.81 -0.49
C ASP A 69 -10.19 6.41 -0.24
N LEU A 70 -9.21 6.09 -1.08
CA LEU A 70 -7.85 6.64 -0.98
C LEU A 70 -7.82 8.18 -1.07
N ILE A 71 -8.46 8.77 -2.09
CA ILE A 71 -8.47 10.24 -2.28
C ILE A 71 -9.31 10.99 -1.25
N ASN A 72 -10.31 10.33 -0.64
CA ASN A 72 -11.14 10.92 0.41
C ASN A 72 -10.40 11.00 1.75
N HIS A 73 -9.41 10.14 1.99
CA HIS A 73 -8.67 10.08 3.26
C HIS A 73 -7.27 10.69 3.20
N TYR A 74 -6.65 10.73 2.02
CA TYR A 74 -5.27 11.19 1.85
C TYR A 74 -5.16 12.18 0.71
N SER A 75 -4.35 13.24 0.89
CA SER A 75 -4.14 14.26 -0.13
C SER A 75 -3.17 13.82 -1.23
N LYS A 76 -2.34 12.80 -0.97
CA LYS A 76 -1.35 12.25 -1.91
C LYS A 76 -1.36 10.72 -1.91
N PRO A 77 -2.46 10.06 -2.31
CA PRO A 77 -2.50 8.61 -2.43
C PRO A 77 -1.73 8.13 -3.66
N LEU A 78 -1.14 6.95 -3.58
CA LEU A 78 -0.47 6.27 -4.69
C LEU A 78 -0.95 4.82 -4.80
N ILE A 79 -1.02 4.32 -6.03
CA ILE A 79 -1.15 2.88 -6.29
C ILE A 79 0.15 2.42 -6.94
N ILE A 80 0.79 1.42 -6.33
CA ILE A 80 1.95 0.74 -6.92
C ILE A 80 1.47 -0.57 -7.54
N ILE A 81 1.67 -0.70 -8.84
CA ILE A 81 1.36 -1.91 -9.59
C ILE A 81 2.62 -2.78 -9.67
N GLU A 82 2.53 -4.01 -9.18
CA GLU A 82 3.63 -4.98 -9.18
C GLU A 82 3.35 -6.17 -10.09
N GLY A 83 4.35 -6.54 -10.90
CA GLY A 83 4.34 -7.74 -11.72
C GLY A 83 4.80 -7.47 -13.15
N ASN A 84 4.85 -8.54 -13.94
CA ASN A 84 5.10 -8.47 -15.38
C ASN A 84 3.84 -8.92 -16.15
N ILE A 85 3.66 -8.39 -17.36
CA ILE A 85 2.55 -8.75 -18.27
C ILE A 85 2.90 -9.98 -19.13
N THR A 86 4.16 -10.43 -19.07
CA THR A 86 4.75 -11.48 -19.93
C THR A 86 4.46 -12.89 -19.46
#